data_AF-A0A2D6X676-F1
#
_entry.id   AF-A0A2D6X676-F1
#
_cell.length_a   1.000
_cell.length_b   1.000
_cell.length_c   1.000
_cell.angle_alpha   90.00
_cell.angle_beta   90.00
_cell.angle_gamma   90.00
#
_symmetry.space_group_name_H-M   'P 1'
#
loop_
_entity.id
_entity.type
_entity.pdbx_description
1 polymer ?
#
loop_
_entity_poly.entity_id
_entity_poly.type
_entity_poly.pdbx_seq_one_letter_code
_entity_poly.pdbx_strand_id
1 'polypeptide(L)'
;MGNPVKKLNWWHMAIVDWELQNPAGTHKKLAKFLKMSEGWLSQIYNSDLFQDYRAERMKEHQERLSESVIEKAERVTALGLDVIGERIESERKTIGLDDVQDVCEMGLNALGFGKKHNGDGGSAGNPVNIFVGVDAETLKKSRGIMRDAQTIEGEAAEIEDTKALPPAA
;
A
#
# COMPACT_ATOMS: atom_id res chain seq x y z
N MET A 1 7.81 -4.58 -34.12
CA MET A 1 6.59 -4.45 -34.93
C MET A 1 5.67 -3.48 -34.22
N GLY A 2 5.43 -2.31 -34.81
CA GLY A 2 4.59 -1.26 -34.19
C GLY A 2 3.19 -1.79 -33.97
N ASN A 3 2.76 -1.83 -32.71
CA ASN A 3 1.39 -2.19 -32.36
C ASN A 3 0.50 -1.11 -33.01
N PRO A 4 -0.41 -1.44 -33.94
CA PRO A 4 -1.34 -0.45 -34.44
C PRO A 4 -2.06 0.10 -33.23
N VAL A 5 -2.11 1.43 -33.09
CA VAL A 5 -2.90 2.11 -32.05
C VAL A 5 -4.34 1.64 -32.22
N LYS A 6 -4.71 0.58 -31.51
CA LYS A 6 -6.03 -0.03 -31.60
C LYS A 6 -6.96 1.01 -31.04
N LYS A 7 -7.82 1.57 -31.91
CA LYS A 7 -8.78 2.61 -31.53
C LYS A 7 -9.60 2.10 -30.37
N LEU A 8 -9.46 2.75 -29.22
CA LEU A 8 -10.25 2.43 -28.05
C LEU A 8 -11.72 2.73 -28.36
N ASN A 9 -12.54 1.68 -28.39
CA ASN A 9 -13.97 1.88 -28.63
C ASN A 9 -14.62 2.59 -27.42
N TRP A 10 -15.62 3.44 -27.66
CA TRP A 10 -16.23 4.28 -26.62
C TRP A 10 -16.81 3.46 -25.46
N TRP A 11 -17.27 2.23 -25.73
CA TRP A 11 -17.82 1.32 -24.73
C TRP A 11 -16.77 0.92 -23.67
N HIS A 12 -15.49 0.79 -24.04
CA HIS A 12 -14.42 0.50 -23.09
C HIS A 12 -14.28 1.62 -22.05
N MET A 13 -14.36 2.87 -22.50
CA MET A 13 -14.33 4.04 -21.62
C MET A 13 -15.55 4.05 -20.70
N ALA A 14 -16.74 3.80 -21.24
CA ALA A 14 -17.98 3.78 -20.46
C ALA A 14 -17.99 2.68 -19.38
N ILE A 15 -17.41 1.51 -19.66
CA ILE A 15 -17.27 0.43 -18.68
C ILE A 15 -16.33 0.85 -17.54
N VAL A 16 -15.15 1.37 -17.87
CA VAL A 16 -14.17 1.81 -16.85
C VAL A 16 -14.73 2.95 -16.00
N ASP A 17 -15.37 3.95 -16.61
CA ASP A 17 -15.99 5.05 -15.88
C ASP A 17 -17.11 4.56 -14.95
N TRP A 18 -17.89 3.56 -15.37
CA TRP A 18 -18.90 2.94 -14.51
C TRP A 18 -18.28 2.20 -13.32
N GLU A 19 -17.19 1.46 -13.54
CA GLU A 19 -16.45 0.77 -12.47
C GLU A 19 -15.86 1.76 -11.46
N LEU A 20 -15.30 2.88 -11.93
CA LEU A 20 -14.76 3.94 -11.08
C LEU A 20 -15.85 4.58 -10.21
N GLN A 21 -17.06 4.75 -10.76
CA GLN A 21 -18.20 5.27 -10.00
C GLN A 21 -18.81 4.24 -9.04
N ASN A 22 -18.71 2.95 -9.35
CA ASN A 22 -19.37 1.87 -8.61
C ASN A 22 -18.38 0.73 -8.30
N PRO A 23 -17.42 0.92 -7.38
CA PRO A 23 -16.40 -0.09 -7.10
C PRO A 23 -16.97 -1.40 -6.50
N ALA A 24 -18.14 -1.33 -5.85
CA ALA A 24 -18.86 -2.52 -5.35
C ALA A 24 -19.85 -3.12 -6.38
N GLY A 25 -19.85 -2.61 -7.61
CA GLY A 25 -20.76 -3.03 -8.67
C GLY A 25 -20.43 -4.42 -9.21
N THR A 26 -21.40 -5.33 -9.21
CA THR A 26 -21.26 -6.64 -9.88
C THR A 26 -21.36 -6.48 -11.40
N HIS A 27 -20.65 -7.31 -12.18
CA HIS A 27 -20.75 -7.35 -13.65
C HIS A 27 -22.19 -7.49 -14.17
N LYS A 28 -23.09 -8.14 -13.40
CA LYS A 28 -24.52 -8.24 -13.72
C LYS A 28 -25.23 -6.88 -13.74
N LYS A 29 -24.85 -5.97 -12.84
CA LYS A 29 -25.41 -4.61 -12.79
C LYS A 29 -24.88 -3.76 -13.94
N LEU A 30 -23.60 -3.89 -14.26
CA LEU A 30 -22.99 -3.27 -15.43
C LEU A 30 -23.66 -3.71 -16.74
N ALA A 31 -23.90 -5.02 -16.90
CA ALA A 31 -24.60 -5.60 -18.03
C ALA A 31 -26.00 -4.99 -18.22
N LYS A 32 -26.76 -4.86 -17.12
CA LYS A 32 -28.08 -4.21 -17.12
C LYS A 32 -28.02 -2.73 -17.48
N PHE A 33 -27.02 -2.02 -16.97
CA PHE A 33 -26.83 -0.59 -17.23
C PHE A 33 -26.54 -0.31 -18.71
N LEU A 34 -25.62 -1.08 -19.31
CA LEU A 34 -25.24 -0.96 -20.71
C LEU A 34 -26.19 -1.68 -21.68
N LYS A 35 -27.21 -2.39 -21.16
CA LYS A 35 -28.17 -3.22 -21.92
C LYS A 35 -27.47 -4.26 -22.80
N MET A 36 -26.43 -4.89 -22.27
CA MET A 36 -25.58 -5.86 -22.98
C MET A 36 -25.57 -7.21 -22.26
N SER A 37 -25.17 -8.27 -22.98
CA SER A 37 -25.09 -9.61 -22.39
C SER A 37 -23.84 -9.77 -21.52
N GLU A 38 -23.95 -10.59 -20.46
CA GLU A 38 -22.81 -10.88 -19.57
C GLU A 38 -21.66 -11.54 -20.33
N GLY A 39 -21.96 -12.41 -21.32
CA GLY A 39 -20.94 -13.07 -22.14
C GLY A 39 -20.14 -12.09 -23.01
N TRP A 40 -20.79 -11.04 -23.53
CA TRP A 40 -20.10 -10.01 -24.30
C TRP A 40 -19.17 -9.16 -23.42
N LEU A 41 -19.61 -8.82 -22.20
CA LEU A 41 -18.73 -8.15 -21.23
C LEU A 41 -17.50 -9.00 -20.92
N SER A 42 -17.66 -10.30 -20.66
CA SER A 42 -16.53 -11.19 -20.42
C SER A 42 -15.51 -11.19 -21.57
N GLN A 43 -15.97 -11.10 -22.82
CA GLN A 43 -15.06 -10.98 -23.98
C GLN A 43 -14.26 -9.67 -23.96
N ILE A 44 -14.87 -8.58 -23.50
CA ILE A 44 -14.19 -7.28 -23.37
C ILE A 44 -13.17 -7.28 -22.23
N TYR A 45 -13.53 -7.82 -21.07
CA TYR A 45 -12.60 -7.92 -19.93
C TYR A 45 -11.35 -8.73 -20.27
N ASN A 46 -11.49 -9.72 -21.15
CA ASN A 46 -10.36 -10.54 -21.63
C ASN A 46 -9.61 -9.90 -22.80
N SER A 47 -9.98 -8.71 -23.25
CA SER A 47 -9.24 -8.00 -24.30
C SER A 47 -8.05 -7.27 -23.72
N ASP A 48 -6.84 -7.55 -24.23
CA ASP A 48 -5.59 -6.90 -23.78
C ASP A 48 -5.70 -5.38 -23.78
N LEU A 49 -6.32 -4.80 -24.83
CA LEU A 49 -6.47 -3.35 -24.96
C LEU A 49 -7.31 -2.74 -23.82
N PHE A 50 -8.35 -3.45 -23.38
CA PHE A 50 -9.19 -3.01 -22.28
C PHE A 50 -8.45 -3.11 -20.94
N GLN A 51 -7.67 -4.18 -20.75
CA GLN A 51 -6.87 -4.35 -19.54
C GLN A 51 -5.81 -3.26 -19.40
N ASP A 52 -5.10 -2.94 -20.49
CA ASP A 52 -4.10 -1.87 -20.52
C ASP A 52 -4.73 -0.52 -20.16
N TYR A 53 -5.84 -0.17 -20.83
CA TYR A 53 -6.54 1.10 -20.57
C TYR A 53 -7.13 1.19 -19.16
N ARG A 54 -7.70 0.08 -18.66
CA ARG A 54 -8.23 0.00 -17.30
C ARG A 54 -7.12 0.18 -16.27
N ALA A 55 -5.97 -0.45 -16.47
CA ALA A 55 -4.83 -0.32 -15.57
C ALA A 55 -4.32 1.12 -15.52
N GLU A 56 -4.19 1.78 -16.68
CA GLU A 56 -3.80 3.20 -16.76
C GLU A 56 -4.79 4.10 -16.01
N ARG A 57 -6.10 3.97 -16.28
CA ARG A 57 -7.13 4.77 -15.59
C ARG A 57 -7.21 4.52 -14.09
N MET A 58 -7.05 3.27 -13.65
CA MET A 58 -7.04 2.95 -12.22
C MET A 58 -5.82 3.54 -11.53
N LYS A 59 -4.65 3.54 -12.19
CA LYS A 59 -3.44 4.16 -11.67
C LYS A 59 -3.62 5.68 -11.50
N GLU A 60 -4.11 6.37 -12.52
CA GLU A 60 -4.40 7.82 -12.44
C GLU A 60 -5.39 8.14 -11.31
N HIS A 61 -6.44 7.31 -11.16
CA HIS A 61 -7.41 7.50 -10.09
C HIS A 61 -6.78 7.29 -8.70
N GLN A 62 -5.96 6.26 -8.54
CA GLN A 62 -5.28 5.94 -7.30
C GLN A 62 -4.27 7.03 -6.91
N GLU A 63 -3.52 7.56 -7.88
CA GLU A 63 -2.58 8.68 -7.66
C GLU A 63 -3.33 9.90 -7.13
N ARG A 64 -4.41 10.32 -7.80
CA ARG A 64 -5.24 11.45 -7.35
C ARG A 64 -5.87 11.22 -5.96
N LEU A 65 -6.33 10.00 -5.68
CA LEU A 65 -6.86 9.65 -4.37
C LEU A 65 -5.78 9.73 -3.28
N SER A 66 -4.57 9.21 -3.57
CA SER A 66 -3.46 9.24 -2.62
C SER A 66 -3.06 10.67 -2.28
N GLU A 67 -2.98 11.56 -3.26
CA GLU A 67 -2.70 12.98 -3.05
C GLU A 67 -3.77 13.63 -2.16
N SER A 68 -5.05 13.38 -2.44
CA SER A 68 -6.15 13.96 -1.64
C SER A 68 -6.21 13.41 -0.21
N VAL A 69 -5.90 12.12 -0.02
CA VAL A 69 -5.87 11.51 1.32
C VAL A 69 -4.70 12.07 2.11
N ILE A 70 -3.52 12.22 1.49
CA ILE A 70 -2.35 12.84 2.12
C ILE A 70 -2.67 14.29 2.51
N GLU A 71 -3.22 15.10 1.61
CA GLU A 71 -3.58 16.49 1.91
C GLU A 71 -4.59 16.59 3.07
N LYS A 72 -5.60 15.71 3.10
CA LYS A 72 -6.57 15.67 4.21
C LYS A 72 -5.93 15.23 5.51
N ALA A 73 -5.03 14.25 5.48
CA ALA A 73 -4.30 13.78 6.65
C ALA A 73 -3.39 14.89 7.20
N GLU A 74 -2.68 15.61 6.33
CA GLU A 74 -1.89 16.78 6.69
C GLU A 74 -2.76 17.85 7.34
N ARG A 75 -3.92 18.16 6.75
CA ARG A 75 -4.84 19.17 7.28
C ARG A 75 -5.41 18.78 8.65
N VAL A 76 -5.81 17.52 8.83
CA VAL A 76 -6.30 17.02 10.12
C VAL A 76 -5.20 17.06 11.17
N THR A 77 -3.96 16.70 10.79
CA THR A 77 -2.81 16.75 11.69
C THR A 77 -2.49 18.20 12.08
N ALA A 78 -2.50 19.14 11.13
CA ALA A 78 -2.29 20.56 11.40
C ALA A 78 -3.34 21.11 12.39
N LEU A 79 -4.63 20.83 12.14
CA LEU A 79 -5.70 21.23 13.06
C LEU A 79 -5.56 20.57 14.44
N GLY A 80 -5.12 19.31 14.49
CA GLY A 80 -4.83 18.63 15.75
C GLY A 80 -3.72 19.31 16.52
N LEU A 81 -2.62 19.67 15.84
CA LEU A 81 -1.50 20.40 16.44
C LEU A 81 -1.90 21.80 16.92
N ASP A 82 -2.74 22.51 16.18
CA ASP A 82 -3.26 23.83 16.58
C ASP A 82 -4.08 23.71 17.87
N VAL A 83 -5.00 22.75 17.94
CA VAL A 83 -5.83 22.50 19.14
C VAL A 83 -4.95 22.12 20.34
N ILE A 84 -3.92 21.29 20.14
CA ILE A 84 -2.95 20.96 21.20
C ILE A 84 -2.18 22.21 21.63
N GLY A 85 -1.76 23.06 20.69
CA GLY A 85 -1.08 24.32 20.98
C GLY A 85 -1.94 25.24 21.85
N GLU A 86 -3.18 25.48 21.44
CA GLU A 86 -4.16 26.27 22.21
C GLU A 86 -4.41 25.67 23.60
N ARG A 87 -4.50 24.34 23.67
CA ARG A 87 -4.74 23.61 24.92
C ARG A 87 -3.54 23.68 25.86
N ILE A 88 -2.32 23.55 25.35
CA ILE A 88 -1.09 23.76 26.12
C ILE A 88 -1.05 25.20 26.61
N GLU A 89 -1.34 26.20 25.77
CA GLU A 89 -1.30 27.60 26.18
C GLU A 89 -2.33 27.93 27.27
N SER A 90 -3.55 27.42 27.13
CA SER A 90 -4.66 27.68 28.07
C SER A 90 -4.57 26.87 29.36
N GLU A 91 -4.09 25.62 29.30
CA GLU A 91 -4.09 24.66 30.41
C GLU A 91 -2.66 24.22 30.81
N ARG A 92 -1.65 25.10 30.69
CA ARG A 92 -0.22 24.82 31.04
C ARG A 92 0.00 24.16 32.41
N LYS A 93 -0.94 24.28 33.34
CA LYS A 93 -0.82 23.77 34.71
C LYS A 93 -1.61 22.49 34.98
N THR A 94 -2.47 22.06 34.06
CA THR A 94 -3.51 21.04 34.33
C THR A 94 -3.40 19.82 33.40
N ILE A 95 -2.79 19.97 32.22
CA ILE A 95 -2.56 18.84 31.32
C ILE A 95 -1.34 18.04 31.78
N GLY A 96 -1.50 16.72 31.87
CA GLY A 96 -0.38 15.80 32.08
C GLY A 96 0.53 15.78 30.85
N LEU A 97 1.84 15.79 31.08
CA LEU A 97 2.84 15.78 30.00
C LEU A 97 2.65 14.57 29.05
N ASP A 98 2.08 13.49 29.56
CA ASP A 98 1.83 12.22 28.86
C ASP A 98 0.81 12.36 27.72
N ASP A 99 -0.30 13.10 27.92
CA ASP A 99 -1.33 13.29 26.88
C ASP A 99 -0.78 14.06 25.67
N VAL A 100 0.11 15.04 25.92
CA VAL A 100 0.76 15.81 24.85
C VAL A 100 1.75 14.94 24.08
N GLN A 101 2.45 14.04 24.78
CA GLN A 101 3.41 13.13 24.17
C GLN A 101 2.71 12.11 23.26
N ASP A 102 1.60 11.54 23.69
CA ASP A 102 0.82 10.57 22.90
C ASP A 102 0.31 11.16 21.59
N VAL A 103 -0.16 12.41 21.62
CA VAL A 103 -0.67 13.04 20.41
C VAL A 103 0.48 13.47 19.47
N CYS A 104 1.61 13.93 20.01
CA CYS A 104 2.82 14.13 19.22
C CYS A 104 3.30 12.84 18.56
N GLU A 105 3.26 11.72 19.29
CA GLU A 105 3.65 10.41 18.77
C GLU A 105 2.66 9.90 17.71
N MET A 106 1.35 10.11 17.89
CA MET A 106 0.34 9.84 16.84
C MET A 106 0.58 10.68 15.58
N GLY A 107 0.88 11.96 15.71
CA GLY A 107 1.19 12.83 14.57
C GLY A 107 2.46 12.40 13.83
N LEU A 108 3.53 12.09 14.56
CA LEU A 108 4.77 11.58 13.98
C LEU A 108 4.58 10.21 13.32
N ASN A 109 3.81 9.32 13.94
CA ASN A 109 3.44 8.03 13.36
C ASN A 109 2.65 8.20 12.05
N ALA A 110 1.67 9.12 12.01
CA ALA A 110 0.87 9.42 10.82
C ALA A 110 1.71 9.99 9.67
N LEU A 111 2.73 10.80 9.98
CA LEU A 111 3.69 11.35 9.01
C LEU A 111 4.79 10.36 8.61
N GLY A 112 4.78 9.14 9.14
CA GLY A 112 5.78 8.11 8.81
C GLY A 112 7.11 8.26 9.55
N PHE A 113 7.21 9.16 10.52
CA PHE A 113 8.34 9.28 11.45
C PHE A 113 8.22 8.35 12.66
N GLY A 114 7.16 7.55 12.71
CA GLY A 114 6.94 6.54 13.73
C GLY A 114 8.01 5.46 13.79
N LYS A 115 8.35 4.99 14.99
CA LYS A 115 9.14 3.76 15.13
C LYS A 115 8.39 2.64 14.41
N LYS A 116 9.01 2.07 13.36
CA LYS A 116 8.56 0.79 12.79
C LYS A 116 8.47 -0.19 13.95
N HIS A 117 7.25 -0.58 14.32
CA HIS A 117 7.05 -1.65 15.27
C HIS A 117 7.65 -2.91 14.63
N ASN A 118 8.87 -3.26 15.03
CA ASN A 118 9.45 -4.57 14.75
C ASN A 118 8.58 -5.55 15.54
N GLY A 119 7.51 -6.01 14.90
CA GLY A 119 6.50 -6.85 15.53
C GLY A 119 7.09 -8.19 15.92
N ASP A 120 7.27 -8.37 17.23
CA ASP A 120 7.05 -9.64 17.90
C ASP A 120 5.65 -9.59 18.53
N GLY A 121 4.79 -10.54 18.16
CA GLY A 121 3.58 -10.88 18.92
C GLY A 121 2.29 -10.05 18.70
N GLY A 122 1.47 -10.47 17.73
CA GLY A 122 0.04 -10.68 17.94
C GLY A 122 -0.91 -9.47 17.85
N SER A 123 -1.45 -9.21 16.65
CA SER A 123 -2.76 -8.58 16.53
C SER A 123 -3.52 -9.18 15.34
N ALA A 124 -4.67 -9.78 15.64
CA ALA A 124 -5.59 -10.42 14.72
C ALA A 124 -6.38 -9.38 13.90
N GLY A 125 -5.66 -8.55 13.15
CA GLY A 125 -6.21 -7.68 12.12
C GLY A 125 -6.43 -8.49 10.84
N ASN A 126 -7.67 -8.49 10.34
CA ASN A 126 -8.05 -9.04 9.04
C ASN A 126 -7.00 -8.65 7.97
N PRO A 127 -6.38 -9.61 7.25
CA PRO A 127 -5.32 -9.28 6.31
C PRO A 127 -5.92 -8.49 5.14
N VAL A 128 -5.78 -7.17 5.19
CA VAL A 128 -5.93 -6.32 4.01
C VAL A 128 -4.78 -6.71 3.10
N ASN A 129 -5.09 -7.54 2.12
CA ASN A 129 -4.14 -8.01 1.13
C ASN A 129 -3.85 -6.82 0.20
N ILE A 130 -2.94 -5.95 0.62
CA ILE A 130 -2.43 -4.85 -0.20
C ILE A 130 -1.62 -5.50 -1.32
N PHE A 131 -2.22 -5.61 -2.50
CA PHE A 131 -1.51 -6.02 -3.70
C PHE A 131 -0.61 -4.86 -4.13
N VAL A 132 0.54 -4.73 -3.47
CA VAL A 132 1.62 -3.88 -3.95
C VAL A 132 2.12 -4.56 -5.23
N GLY A 133 1.80 -3.99 -6.39
CA GLY A 133 2.39 -4.37 -7.66
C GLY A 133 3.88 -4.04 -7.63
N VAL A 134 4.68 -4.93 -7.05
CA VAL A 134 6.14 -4.79 -7.03
C VAL A 134 6.64 -5.15 -8.43
N ASP A 135 7.35 -4.21 -9.05
CA ASP A 135 7.99 -4.41 -10.35
C ASP A 135 8.96 -5.61 -10.31
N ALA A 136 9.03 -6.36 -11.42
CA ALA A 136 9.77 -7.62 -11.51
C ALA A 136 11.28 -7.46 -11.20
N GLU A 137 11.82 -6.26 -11.42
CA GLU A 137 13.22 -5.95 -11.17
C GLU A 137 13.52 -5.86 -9.67
N THR A 138 12.57 -5.31 -8.89
CA THR A 138 12.67 -5.19 -7.42
C THR A 138 12.60 -6.57 -6.76
N LEU A 139 11.72 -7.45 -7.25
CA LEU A 139 11.63 -8.83 -6.78
C LEU A 139 12.93 -9.63 -7.00
N LYS A 140 13.60 -9.43 -8.15
CA LYS A 140 14.88 -10.08 -8.45
C LYS A 140 15.98 -9.58 -7.50
N LYS A 141 16.02 -8.27 -7.23
CA LYS A 141 16.96 -7.65 -6.30
C LYS A 141 16.75 -8.16 -4.87
N SER A 142 15.51 -8.24 -4.39
CA SER A 142 15.19 -8.78 -3.06
C SER A 142 15.54 -10.27 -2.92
N ARG A 143 15.35 -11.07 -3.98
CA ARG A 143 15.75 -12.49 -4.00
C ARG A 143 17.28 -12.68 -3.95
N GLY A 144 18.05 -11.78 -4.57
CA GLY A 144 19.51 -11.77 -4.45
C GLY A 144 19.94 -11.54 -3.00
N ILE A 145 19.39 -10.49 -2.37
CA ILE A 145 19.70 -10.14 -0.98
C ILE A 145 19.38 -11.29 -0.01
N MET A 146 18.26 -12.00 -0.19
CA MET A 146 17.92 -13.14 0.66
C MET A 146 18.86 -14.33 0.48
N ARG A 147 19.40 -14.54 -0.73
CA ARG A 147 20.37 -15.61 -0.98
C ARG A 147 21.72 -15.29 -0.36
N ASP A 148 22.15 -14.04 -0.47
CA ASP A 148 23.41 -13.58 0.11
C ASP A 148 23.36 -13.67 1.64
N ALA A 149 22.23 -13.32 2.27
CA ALA A 149 22.02 -13.47 3.70
C ALA A 149 22.12 -14.93 4.19
N GLN A 150 21.54 -15.89 3.45
CA GLN A 150 21.64 -17.31 3.79
C GLN A 150 23.07 -17.87 3.67
N THR A 151 23.87 -17.30 2.77
CA THR A 151 25.25 -17.77 2.57
C THR A 151 26.15 -17.26 3.71
N ILE A 152 25.91 -16.03 4.18
CA ILE A 152 26.61 -15.44 5.33
C ILE A 152 26.27 -16.19 6.64
N GLU A 153 25.01 -16.61 6.83
CA GLU A 153 24.62 -17.41 8.02
C GLU A 153 25.26 -18.82 8.01
N GLY A 154 25.46 -19.42 6.83
CA GLY A 154 26.16 -20.70 6.70
C GLY A 154 27.66 -20.60 6.98
N GLU A 155 28.31 -19.52 6.53
CA GLU A 155 29.75 -19.29 6.73
C GLU A 155 30.09 -18.91 8.18
N ALA A 156 29.16 -18.27 8.90
CA ALA A 156 29.30 -17.99 10.33
C ALA A 156 29.22 -19.26 11.21
N ALA A 157 28.45 -20.28 10.80
CA ALA A 157 28.30 -21.53 11.53
C ALA A 157 29.56 -22.43 11.47
N GLU A 158 30.36 -22.35 10.39
CA GLU A 158 31.59 -23.15 10.26
C GLU A 158 32.74 -22.65 11.16
N ILE A 159 32.72 -21.39 11.61
CA ILE A 159 33.78 -20.82 12.45
C ILE A 159 33.60 -21.22 13.94
N GLU A 160 32.38 -21.51 14.40
CA GLU A 160 32.15 -21.90 15.80
C GLU A 160 32.58 -23.34 16.13
N ASP A 161 32.62 -24.26 15.16
CA ASP A 161 32.96 -25.67 15.40
C ASP A 161 34.46 -25.94 15.57
N THR A 162 35.34 -24.99 15.24
CA THR A 162 36.80 -25.16 15.41
C THR A 162 37.36 -24.63 16.74
N LYS A 163 36.54 -24.00 17.59
CA LYS A 163 36.98 -23.41 18.87
C LYS A 163 36.74 -24.29 20.10
N ALA A 164 36.12 -25.45 19.95
CA ALA A 164 35.84 -26.38 21.05
C ALA A 164 36.77 -27.60 21.04
N LEU A 165 38.01 -27.45 21.53
CA LEU A 165 38.76 -28.58 22.09
C LEU A 165 39.30 -28.23 23.50
N PRO A 166 39.23 -29.17 24.47
CA PRO A 166 39.23 -28.91 25.92
C PRO A 166 40.62 -28.68 26.55
N PRO A 167 40.69 -28.18 27.81
CA PRO A 167 41.95 -27.92 28.52
C PRO A 167 42.66 -29.23 28.87
N ALA A 168 43.93 -29.34 28.47
CA ALA A 168 44.85 -30.35 28.98
C ALA A 168 45.43 -29.87 30.32
N ALA A 169 45.50 -30.84 31.24
CA ALA A 169 45.93 -30.75 32.64
C ALA A 169 47.37 -30.24 32.85
#